data_AF-A0A1F6X5I2-F1
#
_entry.id   AF-A0A1F6X5I2-F1
#
_cell.length_a   1.000
_cell.length_b   1.000
_cell.length_c   1.000
_cell.angle_alpha   90.00
_cell.angle_beta   90.00
_cell.angle_gamma   90.00
#
_symmetry.space_group_name_H-M   'P 1'
#
loop_
_entity.id
_entity.type
_entity.pdbx_description
1 polymer ?
#
loop_
_entity_poly.entity_id
_entity_poly.type
_entity_poly.pdbx_seq_one_letter_code
_entity_poly.pdbx_strand_id
1 'polypeptide(L)' 'MAKTVIEVGKNPNESNPSVLRRFSRKIQESGIIQKVKGSRYNTRKESKLKVKMGTLKRINRRKEIEKLRKLGKIK' A
#
# COMPACT_ATOMS: atom_id res chain seq x y z
N MET A 1 -22.26 -14.26 -8.01
CA MET A 1 -21.27 -15.01 -7.20
C MET A 1 -20.23 -14.01 -6.70
N ALA A 2 -19.90 -14.00 -5.40
CA ALA A 2 -18.92 -13.08 -4.86
C ALA A 2 -17.54 -13.39 -5.47
N LYS A 3 -16.81 -12.37 -5.95
CA LYS A 3 -15.47 -12.53 -6.49
C LYS A 3 -14.51 -12.84 -5.34
N THR A 4 -13.99 -14.06 -5.28
CA THR A 4 -12.91 -14.42 -4.35
C THR A 4 -11.66 -13.65 -4.76
N VAL A 5 -11.20 -12.72 -3.90
CA VAL A 5 -10.03 -11.88 -4.20
C VAL A 5 -8.74 -12.49 -3.62
N ILE A 6 -8.85 -13.23 -2.51
CA ILE A 6 -7.72 -13.89 -1.86
C ILE A 6 -8.19 -15.26 -1.38
N GLU A 7 -7.43 -16.28 -1.74
CA GLU A 7 -7.61 -17.65 -1.28
C GLU A 7 -6.27 -18.20 -0.80
N VAL A 8 -6.28 -18.96 0.29
CA VAL A 8 -5.09 -19.64 0.83
C VAL A 8 -5.48 -21.07 1.21
N GLY A 9 -4.97 -22.05 0.45
CA GLY A 9 -5.05 -23.47 0.80
C GLY A 9 -4.00 -23.85 1.87
N LYS A 10 -4.30 -24.91 2.62
CA LYS A 10 -3.37 -25.51 3.57
C LYS A 10 -2.40 -26.43 2.83
N ASN A 11 -1.10 -26.29 3.12
CA ASN A 11 -0.09 -27.20 2.59
C ASN A 11 0.01 -28.47 3.46
N PRO A 12 0.46 -29.61 2.91
CA PRO A 12 0.46 -30.91 3.60
C PRO A 12 1.14 -30.92 4.97
N ASN A 13 2.27 -30.20 5.12
CA ASN A 13 3.07 -30.18 6.35
C ASN A 13 2.96 -28.86 7.12
N GLU A 14 1.87 -28.11 6.96
CA GLU A 14 1.73 -26.80 7.57
C GLU A 14 0.87 -26.82 8.85
N SER A 15 1.35 -26.12 9.88
CA SER A 15 0.58 -25.86 11.10
C SER A 15 -0.44 -24.73 10.89
N ASN A 16 -1.61 -24.86 11.52
CA ASN A 16 -2.73 -23.91 11.37
C ASN A 16 -2.35 -22.42 11.58
N PRO A 17 -1.49 -22.03 12.56
CA PRO A 17 -1.06 -20.65 12.74
C PRO A 17 -0.26 -20.09 11.55
N SER A 18 0.50 -20.94 10.86
CA SER A 18 1.28 -20.53 9.69
C SER A 18 0.36 -20.15 8.51
N VAL A 19 -0.72 -20.92 8.31
CA VAL A 19 -1.73 -20.63 7.29
C VAL A 19 -2.35 -19.25 7.54
N LEU A 20 -2.75 -18.96 8.78
CA LEU A 20 -3.32 -17.66 9.18
C LEU A 20 -2.34 -16.51 8.96
N ARG A 21 -1.05 -16.71 9.27
CA ARG A 21 -0.01 -15.70 9.02
C ARG A 21 0.14 -15.41 7.53
N ARG A 22 0.13 -16.42 6.67
CA ARG A 22 0.19 -16.22 5.21
C ARG A 22 -1.03 -15.50 4.69
N PHE A 23 -2.21 -15.85 5.18
CA PHE A 23 -3.45 -15.17 4.82
C PHE A 23 -3.40 -13.69 5.21
N SER A 24 -2.99 -13.39 6.45
CA SER A 24 -2.81 -12.01 6.92
C SER A 24 -1.81 -11.24 6.07
N ARG A 25 -0.65 -11.85 5.74
CA ARG A 25 0.35 -11.23 4.86
C ARG A 25 -0.20 -10.97 3.45
N LYS A 26 -0.88 -11.94 2.84
CA LYS A 26 -1.51 -11.80 1.53
C LYS A 26 -2.57 -10.70 1.51
N ILE A 27 -3.36 -10.57 2.58
CA ILE A 27 -4.30 -9.45 2.74
C ILE A 27 -3.56 -8.11 2.79
N GLN A 28 -2.50 -8.01 3.58
CA GLN A 28 -1.74 -6.77 3.70
C GLN A 28 -1.07 -6.38 2.38
N GLU A 29 -0.40 -7.32 1.71
CA GLU A 29 0.24 -7.13 0.41
C GLU A 29 -0.76 -6.74 -0.68
N SER A 30 -1.98 -7.28 -0.64
CA SER A 30 -3.01 -6.99 -1.63
C SER A 30 -3.51 -5.53 -1.60
N GLY A 31 -3.32 -4.82 -0.48
CA GLY A 31 -3.81 -3.45 -0.30
C GLY A 31 -5.33 -3.28 -0.42
N ILE A 32 -6.12 -4.36 -0.47
CA ILE A 32 -7.57 -4.30 -0.71
C ILE A 32 -8.28 -3.44 0.33
N ILE A 33 -7.90 -3.58 1.60
CA ILE A 33 -8.49 -2.81 2.70
C ILE A 33 -8.28 -1.30 2.46
N GLN A 34 -7.09 -0.89 2.03
CA GLN A 34 -6.79 0.51 1.75
C GLN A 34 -7.59 1.01 0.54
N LYS A 35 -7.71 0.19 -0.51
CA LYS A 35 -8.52 0.52 -1.70
C LYS A 35 -9.99 0.73 -1.34
N VAL A 36 -10.60 -0.22 -0.64
CA VAL A 36 -12.01 -0.15 -0.23
C VAL A 36 -12.25 1.04 0.72
N LYS A 37 -11.36 1.27 1.69
CA LYS A 37 -11.44 2.45 2.57
C LYS A 37 -11.30 3.76 1.80
N GLY A 38 -10.41 3.82 0.81
CA GLY A 38 -10.21 5.00 -0.04
C GLY A 38 -11.39 5.29 -0.97
N SER A 39 -12.07 4.26 -1.46
CA SER A 39 -13.26 4.38 -2.32
C SER A 39 -14.57 4.52 -1.54
N ARG A 40 -14.53 4.58 -0.20
CA ARG A 40 -15.74 4.65 0.65
C ARG A 40 -16.59 5.87 0.36
N TYR A 41 -15.96 7.01 0.08
CA TYR A 41 -16.66 8.28 -0.17
C TYR A 41 -16.29 8.83 -1.54
N ASN A 42 -17.26 9.46 -2.21
CA ASN A 42 -17.00 10.12 -3.47
C ASN A 42 -16.16 11.38 -3.25
N THR A 43 -15.13 11.56 -4.07
CA THR A 43 -14.27 12.75 -4.04
C THR A 43 -14.23 13.39 -5.42
N ARG A 44 -14.24 14.72 -5.44
CA ARG A 44 -14.07 15.49 -6.68
C ARG A 44 -12.72 15.18 -7.32
N LYS A 45 -12.68 15.04 -8.65
CA LYS A 45 -11.43 14.98 -9.42
C LYS A 45 -10.61 16.26 -9.21
N GLU A 46 -9.32 16.10 -8.93
CA GLU A 46 -8.43 17.24 -8.72
C GLU A 46 -8.18 18.03 -10.01
N SER A 47 -7.94 19.35 -9.88
CA SER A 47 -7.57 20.21 -11.01
C SER A 47 -6.15 19.92 -11.48
N LYS A 48 -5.84 20.23 -12.75
CA LYS A 48 -4.49 20.05 -13.32
C LYS A 48 -3.39 20.74 -12.48
N LEU A 49 -3.68 21.94 -11.98
CA LEU A 49 -2.75 22.70 -11.13
C LEU A 49 -2.48 21.99 -9.79
N LYS A 50 -3.54 21.49 -9.12
CA LYS A 50 -3.40 20.79 -7.84
C LYS A 50 -2.57 19.51 -7.99
N VAL A 51 -2.79 18.76 -9.07
CA VAL A 51 -1.97 17.58 -9.41
C VAL A 51 -0.51 17.96 -9.63
N LYS A 52 -0.24 19.04 -10.39
CA LYS A 52 1.13 19.54 -10.62
C LYS A 52 1.83 19.89 -9.31
N MET A 53 1.18 20.62 -8.41
CA MET A 53 1.73 20.97 -7.10
C MET A 53 2.02 19.74 -6.24
N GLY A 54 1.12 18.75 -6.22
CA GLY A 54 1.33 17.49 -5.51
C GLY A 54 2.56 16.72 -6.02
N THR A 55 2.76 16.67 -7.34
CA THR A 55 3.93 16.05 -7.96
C THR A 55 5.23 16.78 -7.61
N LEU A 56 5.25 18.11 -7.68
CA LEU A 56 6.42 18.91 -7.29
C LEU A 56 6.80 18.68 -5.82
N LYS A 57 5.81 18.61 -4.92
CA LYS A 57 6.04 18.30 -3.50
C LYS A 57 6.67 16.92 -3.31
N ARG A 58 6.21 15.89 -4.05
CA ARG A 58 6.79 14.53 -3.99
C ARG A 58 8.23 14.50 -4.49
N ILE A 59 8.54 15.20 -5.58
CA ILE A 59 9.90 15.28 -6.13
C ILE A 59 10.84 15.95 -5.11
N ASN A 60 10.42 17.07 -4.52
CA ASN A 60 11.22 17.78 -3.52
C ASN A 60 11.49 16.91 -2.28
N ARG A 61 10.44 16.23 -1.77
CA ARG A 61 10.60 15.31 -0.63
C ARG A 61 11.54 14.14 -0.95
N ARG A 62 11.52 13.62 -2.18
CA ARG A 62 12.45 12.56 -2.60
C ARG A 62 13.90 13.05 -2.59
N LYS A 63 14.16 14.25 -3.10
CA LYS A 63 15.50 14.88 -3.07
C LYS A 63 15.98 15.13 -1.64
N GLU A 64 15.08 15.59 -0.77
CA GLU A 64 15.38 15.83 0.63
C GLU A 64 15.76 14.52 1.36
N ILE A 65 14.96 13.46 1.19
CA ILE A 65 15.25 12.14 1.76
C ILE A 65 16.60 11.60 1.25
N GLU A 66 16.89 11.77 -0.04
CA GLU A 66 18.18 11.35 -0.61
C GLU A 66 19.36 12.12 0.01
N LYS A 67 19.21 13.44 0.17
CA LYS A 67 20.21 14.27 0.86
C LYS A 67 20.40 13.83 2.31
N LEU A 68 19.31 13.59 3.05
CA LEU A 68 19.37 13.15 4.44
C LEU A 68 20.01 11.77 4.59
N ARG A 69 19.75 10.85 3.66
CA ARG A 69 20.45 9.55 3.58
C ARG A 69 21.95 9.73 3.35
N LYS A 70 22.35 10.59 2.40
CA LYS A 70 23.77 10.90 2.13
C LYS A 70 24.46 11.53 3.35
N LEU A 71 23.74 12.33 4.13
CA LEU A 71 24.23 12.94 5.37
C LEU A 71 24.19 12.01 6.59
N GLY A 72 23.74 10.75 6.44
CA GLY A 72 23.63 9.79 7.53
C GLY A 72 22.55 10.10 8.58
N LYS A 73 21.66 11.07 8.31
CA LYS A 73 20.61 11.50 9.25
C LYS A 73 19.36 10.61 9.23
N ILE A 74 19.22 9.80 8.19
CA ILE A 74 18.14 8.83 8.00
C ILE A 74 18.79 7.53 7.52
N LYS A 75 18.45 6.40 8.18
CA LYS A 75 18.87 5.06 7.78
C LYS A 75 17.93 4.47 6.72
#